data_AF-A0A370B7M5-F1
#
_entry.id   AF-A0A370B7M5-F1
#
_cell.length_a   1.000
_cell.length_b   1.000
_cell.length_c   1.000
_cell.angle_alpha   90.00
_cell.angle_beta   90.00
_cell.angle_gamma   90.00
#
_symmetry.space_group_name_H-M   'P 1'
#
loop_
_entity.id
_entity.type
_entity.pdbx_description
1 polymer ?
#
loop_
_entity_poly.entity_id
_entity_poly.type
_entity_poly.pdbx_seq_one_letter_code
_entity_poly.pdbx_strand_id
1 'polypeptide(L)'
;MKVLFSNYSFGAGLATDLVNTSAIVWTSAGEVLTDPAALARFLDEHEARLDALPGGALPTGTDLAQVHALRQETRALLAAEHEDEVARGANELAARASAAPALLRNPAGEWEWQVTTDPSASVADELGALVGIGLLGVLHTLSHARFRHCASPVCAGMFVDTSKAGRRRYCMPGLCGNRLNVANYRARHQGGAARPGDGSGTGAR
;
A
#
# COMPACT_ATOMS: atom_id res chain seq x y z
N MET A 1 -13.63 16.54 2.42
CA MET A 1 -12.19 16.60 2.72
C MET A 1 -11.49 17.40 1.62
N LYS A 2 -10.31 17.97 1.92
CA LYS A 2 -9.40 18.56 0.91
C LYS A 2 -8.26 17.59 0.60
N VAL A 3 -8.07 17.22 -0.67
CA VAL A 3 -6.94 16.39 -1.12
C VAL A 3 -5.92 17.25 -1.85
N LEU A 4 -4.65 17.17 -1.44
CA LEU A 4 -3.55 17.92 -2.04
C LEU A 4 -2.93 17.14 -3.21
N PHE A 5 -2.89 17.73 -4.40
CA PHE A 5 -2.18 17.14 -5.55
C PHE A 5 -0.66 17.05 -5.33
N SER A 6 -0.10 18.01 -4.60
CA SER A 6 1.34 18.10 -4.34
C SER A 6 1.85 17.03 -3.37
N ASN A 7 0.98 16.51 -2.49
CA ASN A 7 1.33 15.46 -1.53
C ASN A 7 0.93 14.07 -2.03
N TYR A 8 1.33 13.74 -3.26
CA TYR A 8 1.05 12.42 -3.84
C TYR A 8 1.64 11.27 -3.00
N SER A 9 2.70 11.54 -2.23
CA SER A 9 3.39 10.54 -1.42
C SER A 9 2.50 9.97 -0.31
N PHE A 10 1.59 10.79 0.23
CA PHE A 10 0.60 10.37 1.21
C PHE A 10 -0.41 9.37 0.62
N GLY A 11 -1.05 9.73 -0.50
CA GLY A 11 -2.01 8.86 -1.18
C GLY A 11 -1.38 7.56 -1.68
N ALA A 12 -0.16 7.60 -2.20
CA ALA A 12 0.59 6.41 -2.62
C ALA A 12 1.03 5.52 -1.44
N GLY A 13 1.33 6.14 -0.28
CA GLY A 13 1.56 5.44 0.99
C GLY A 13 0.32 4.70 1.45
N LEU A 14 -0.82 5.41 1.54
CA LEU A 14 -2.13 4.83 1.85
C LEU A 14 -2.49 3.66 0.92
N ALA A 15 -2.27 3.82 -0.39
CA ALA A 15 -2.49 2.76 -1.37
C ALA A 15 -1.64 1.52 -1.06
N THR A 16 -0.35 1.72 -0.76
CA THR A 16 0.58 0.66 -0.38
C THR A 16 0.11 -0.06 0.87
N ASP A 17 -0.24 0.66 1.92
CA ASP A 17 -0.56 0.06 3.20
C ASP A 17 -1.94 -0.62 3.15
N LEU A 18 -2.92 -0.02 2.46
CA LEU A 18 -4.23 -0.63 2.22
C LEU A 18 -4.12 -1.98 1.50
N VAL A 19 -3.39 -2.08 0.38
CA VAL A 19 -3.26 -3.38 -0.35
C VAL A 19 -2.57 -4.45 0.48
N ASN A 20 -1.74 -4.06 1.44
CA ASN A 20 -1.00 -4.97 2.31
C ASN A 20 -1.77 -5.38 3.57
N THR A 21 -3.00 -4.91 3.78
CA THR A 21 -3.89 -5.42 4.84
C THR A 21 -4.49 -6.79 4.52
N SER A 22 -4.43 -7.23 3.27
CA SER A 22 -5.10 -8.47 2.82
C SER A 22 -4.45 -9.75 3.37
N ALA A 23 -5.30 -10.74 3.64
CA ALA A 23 -4.90 -12.09 4.07
C ALA A 23 -3.85 -12.77 3.16
N ILE A 24 -3.81 -12.43 1.86
CA ILE A 24 -2.81 -12.96 0.93
C ILE A 24 -1.38 -12.51 1.26
N VAL A 25 -1.23 -11.35 1.94
CA VAL A 25 0.06 -10.80 2.40
C VAL A 25 0.39 -11.33 3.79
N TRP A 26 -0.63 -11.53 4.62
CA TRP A 26 -0.56 -11.98 6.00
C TRP A 26 -1.00 -13.45 6.14
N THR A 27 -0.35 -14.36 5.41
CA THR A 27 -0.75 -15.77 5.32
C THR A 27 -0.91 -16.50 6.68
N SER A 28 -0.20 -16.07 7.72
CA SER A 28 -0.32 -16.64 9.08
C SER A 28 -1.26 -15.88 10.02
N ALA A 29 -1.49 -14.59 9.78
CA ALA A 29 -2.29 -13.72 10.66
C ALA A 29 -3.71 -13.46 10.12
N GLY A 30 -3.93 -13.65 8.82
CA GLY A 30 -5.21 -13.43 8.15
C GLY A 30 -5.43 -11.98 7.72
N GLU A 31 -6.70 -11.64 7.50
CA GLU A 31 -7.14 -10.28 7.16
C GLU A 31 -6.83 -9.30 8.30
N VAL A 32 -6.28 -8.12 7.99
CA VAL A 32 -6.00 -7.07 8.99
C VAL A 32 -7.22 -6.18 9.23
N LEU A 33 -7.98 -5.85 8.17
CA LEU A 33 -9.22 -5.08 8.26
C LEU A 33 -10.39 -6.03 8.57
N THR A 34 -10.39 -6.60 9.77
CA THR A 34 -11.33 -7.65 10.21
C THR A 34 -12.73 -7.15 10.48
N ASP A 35 -12.85 -5.90 10.91
CA ASP A 35 -14.09 -5.29 11.39
C ASP A 35 -13.99 -3.75 11.24
N PRO A 36 -15.09 -3.01 11.45
CA PRO A 36 -15.07 -1.57 11.29
C PRO A 36 -14.17 -0.82 12.27
N ALA A 37 -13.88 -1.39 13.46
CA ALA A 37 -12.93 -0.80 14.40
C ALA A 37 -11.47 -0.96 13.92
N ALA A 38 -11.15 -2.06 13.23
CA ALA A 38 -9.88 -2.22 12.54
C ALA A 38 -9.71 -1.20 11.41
N LEU A 39 -10.78 -0.90 10.65
CA LEU A 39 -10.77 0.19 9.67
C LEU A 39 -10.57 1.56 10.32
N ALA A 40 -11.26 1.84 11.44
CA ALA A 40 -11.05 3.09 12.18
C ALA A 40 -9.59 3.27 12.62
N ARG A 41 -8.97 2.22 13.17
CA ARG A 41 -7.54 2.23 13.56
C ARG A 41 -6.63 2.45 12.36
N PHE A 42 -6.90 1.77 11.25
CA PHE A 42 -6.14 1.98 10.01
C PHE A 42 -6.20 3.44 9.56
N LEU A 43 -7.39 4.07 9.56
CA LEU A 43 -7.52 5.48 9.18
C LEU A 43 -6.79 6.42 10.14
N ASP A 44 -6.86 6.18 11.45
CA ASP A 44 -6.18 7.01 12.45
C ASP A 44 -4.65 6.86 12.41
N GLU A 45 -4.12 5.64 12.25
CA GLU A 45 -2.68 5.37 12.10
C GLU A 45 -2.06 6.09 10.89
N HIS A 46 -2.86 6.34 9.85
CA HIS A 46 -2.43 7.07 8.66
C HIS A 46 -2.88 8.53 8.65
N GLU A 47 -3.46 9.03 9.75
CA GLU A 47 -3.99 10.40 9.84
C GLU A 47 -5.00 10.74 8.71
N ALA A 48 -5.70 9.75 8.17
CA ALA A 48 -6.65 9.89 7.07
C ALA A 48 -8.00 10.39 7.60
N ARG A 49 -8.18 11.72 7.62
CA ARG A 49 -9.41 12.38 8.07
C ARG A 49 -10.41 12.49 6.92
N LEU A 50 -11.47 11.69 6.99
CA LEU A 50 -12.54 11.62 6.00
C LEU A 50 -13.76 12.42 6.46
N ASP A 51 -14.35 13.23 5.59
CA ASP A 51 -15.57 13.99 5.91
C ASP A 51 -16.79 13.06 6.00
N ALA A 52 -16.73 11.90 5.32
CA ALA A 52 -17.72 10.82 5.45
C ALA A 52 -17.82 10.26 6.89
N LEU A 53 -16.83 10.53 7.75
CA LEU A 53 -16.79 10.14 9.17
C LEU A 53 -16.67 11.37 10.08
N PRO A 54 -17.72 12.21 10.15
CA PRO A 54 -17.65 13.46 10.89
C PRO A 54 -17.43 13.20 12.39
N GLY A 55 -16.56 14.02 13.01
CA GLY A 55 -16.28 13.93 14.44
C GLY A 55 -15.63 12.63 14.90
N GLY A 56 -15.03 11.85 13.99
CA GLY A 56 -14.43 10.55 14.32
C GLY A 56 -15.47 9.44 14.49
N ALA A 57 -16.60 9.55 13.79
CA ALA A 57 -17.57 8.47 13.71
C ALA A 57 -16.90 7.15 13.31
N LEU A 58 -17.35 6.05 13.92
CA LEU A 58 -16.84 4.72 13.55
C LEU A 58 -17.38 4.33 12.17
N PRO A 59 -16.54 3.72 11.31
CA PRO A 59 -17.01 3.11 10.08
C PRO A 59 -18.07 2.04 10.38
N THR A 60 -18.90 1.76 9.39
CA THR A 60 -19.89 0.68 9.41
C THR A 60 -19.36 -0.58 8.73
N GLY A 61 -20.11 -1.68 8.84
CA GLY A 61 -19.82 -2.89 8.07
C GLY A 61 -19.90 -2.68 6.55
N THR A 62 -20.78 -1.78 6.10
CA THR A 62 -20.88 -1.39 4.69
C THR A 62 -19.63 -0.65 4.23
N ASP A 63 -19.14 0.30 5.02
CA ASP A 63 -17.90 1.04 4.73
C ASP A 63 -16.71 0.07 4.61
N LEU A 64 -16.61 -0.88 5.55
CA LEU A 64 -15.57 -1.91 5.52
C LEU A 64 -15.63 -2.75 4.23
N ALA A 65 -16.82 -3.21 3.83
CA ALA A 65 -16.99 -4.00 2.62
C ALA A 65 -16.60 -3.20 1.36
N GLN A 66 -16.97 -1.92 1.30
CA GLN A 66 -16.59 -1.03 0.20
C GLN A 66 -15.08 -0.74 0.18
N VAL A 67 -14.44 -0.57 1.34
CA VAL A 67 -12.98 -0.41 1.43
C VAL A 67 -12.25 -1.69 1.02
N HIS A 68 -12.80 -2.87 1.32
CA HIS A 68 -12.27 -4.13 0.81
C HIS A 68 -12.35 -4.22 -0.72
N ALA A 69 -13.43 -3.73 -1.33
CA ALA A 69 -13.54 -3.65 -2.78
C ALA A 69 -12.51 -2.67 -3.36
N LEU A 70 -12.41 -1.44 -2.82
CA LEU A 70 -11.40 -0.46 -3.19
C LEU A 70 -9.98 -1.04 -3.10
N ARG A 71 -9.69 -1.83 -2.06
CA ARG A 71 -8.39 -2.49 -1.89
C ARG A 71 -8.07 -3.45 -3.03
N GLN A 72 -9.05 -4.24 -3.50
CA GLN A 72 -8.85 -5.14 -4.64
C GLN A 72 -8.58 -4.35 -5.91
N GLU A 73 -9.34 -3.28 -6.15
CA GLU A 73 -9.15 -2.39 -7.29
C GLU A 73 -7.76 -1.74 -7.25
N THR A 74 -7.37 -1.17 -6.11
CA THR A 74 -6.05 -0.56 -5.90
C THR A 74 -4.93 -1.57 -6.13
N ARG A 75 -5.09 -2.81 -5.66
CA ARG A 75 -4.13 -3.88 -5.89
C ARG A 75 -4.00 -4.21 -7.37
N ALA A 76 -5.11 -4.26 -8.11
CA ALA A 76 -5.09 -4.48 -9.55
C ALA A 76 -4.34 -3.36 -10.28
N LEU A 77 -4.55 -2.09 -9.89
CA LEU A 77 -3.79 -0.97 -10.45
C LEU A 77 -2.29 -1.06 -10.14
N LEU A 78 -1.90 -1.45 -8.93
CA LEU A 78 -0.50 -1.64 -8.57
C LEU A 78 0.16 -2.79 -9.35
N ALA A 79 -0.63 -3.76 -9.84
CA ALA A 79 -0.17 -4.90 -10.62
C ALA A 79 -0.28 -4.70 -12.13
N ALA A 80 -0.82 -3.57 -12.60
CA ALA A 80 -0.99 -3.31 -14.03
C ALA A 80 0.37 -3.25 -14.74
N GLU A 81 0.46 -3.92 -15.89
CA GLU A 81 1.67 -3.99 -16.71
C GLU A 81 1.89 -2.73 -17.55
N HIS A 82 0.83 -1.95 -17.77
CA HIS A 82 0.86 -0.75 -18.62
C HIS A 82 0.49 0.50 -17.84
N GLU A 83 1.27 1.57 -18.01
CA GLU A 83 1.04 2.84 -17.33
C GLU A 83 -0.30 3.49 -17.67
N ASP A 84 -0.80 3.30 -18.89
CA ASP A 84 -2.11 3.81 -19.31
C ASP A 84 -3.27 3.18 -18.51
N GLU A 85 -3.13 1.92 -18.10
CA GLU A 85 -4.12 1.25 -17.26
C GLU A 85 -4.12 1.82 -15.84
N VAL A 86 -2.92 2.08 -15.30
CA VAL A 86 -2.76 2.77 -14.01
C VAL A 86 -3.36 4.16 -14.10
N ALA A 87 -3.04 4.93 -15.14
CA ALA A 87 -3.54 6.28 -15.33
C ALA A 87 -5.08 6.30 -15.43
N ARG A 88 -5.67 5.44 -16.26
CA ARG A 88 -7.13 5.36 -16.41
C ARG A 88 -7.81 5.00 -15.09
N GLY A 89 -7.39 3.91 -14.45
CA GLY A 89 -8.02 3.48 -13.20
C GLY A 89 -7.78 4.44 -12.04
N ALA A 90 -6.62 5.07 -11.94
CA ALA A 90 -6.36 6.07 -10.93
C ALA A 90 -7.17 7.37 -11.16
N ASN A 91 -7.42 7.75 -12.42
CA ASN A 91 -8.36 8.82 -12.76
C ASN A 91 -9.80 8.46 -12.36
N GLU A 92 -10.24 7.23 -12.61
CA GLU A 92 -11.55 6.74 -12.16
C GLU A 92 -11.68 6.81 -10.64
N LEU A 93 -10.67 6.34 -9.88
CA LEU A 93 -10.64 6.44 -8.42
C LEU A 93 -10.64 7.90 -7.94
N ALA A 94 -9.81 8.75 -8.55
CA ALA A 94 -9.74 10.18 -8.25
C ALA A 94 -11.12 10.82 -8.42
N ALA A 95 -11.86 10.49 -9.48
CA ALA A 95 -13.15 11.10 -9.79
C ALA A 95 -14.32 10.70 -8.87
N ARG A 96 -14.24 9.60 -8.12
CA ARG A 96 -15.40 9.04 -7.36
C ARG A 96 -15.98 10.01 -6.33
N ALA A 97 -15.11 10.64 -5.55
CA ALA A 97 -15.51 11.63 -4.54
C ALA A 97 -15.17 13.05 -4.96
N SER A 98 -14.32 13.25 -5.97
CA SER A 98 -13.76 14.55 -6.30
C SER A 98 -14.75 15.48 -6.98
N ALA A 99 -14.97 16.65 -6.39
CA ALA A 99 -15.47 17.81 -7.10
C ALA A 99 -14.37 18.43 -7.99
N ALA A 100 -14.65 19.59 -8.59
CA ALA A 100 -13.69 20.27 -9.43
C ALA A 100 -12.41 20.66 -8.66
N PRO A 101 -11.20 20.47 -9.25
CA PRO A 101 -9.97 21.03 -8.70
C PRO A 101 -10.07 22.54 -8.51
N ALA A 102 -9.54 23.03 -7.39
CA ALA A 102 -9.51 24.45 -7.06
C ALA A 102 -8.13 24.86 -6.53
N LEU A 103 -7.71 26.07 -6.87
CA LEU A 103 -6.54 26.70 -6.27
C LEU A 103 -6.99 27.49 -5.04
N LEU A 104 -6.67 26.99 -3.84
CA LEU A 104 -7.12 27.54 -2.57
C LEU A 104 -5.92 27.86 -1.67
N ARG A 105 -6.10 28.76 -0.70
CA ARG A 105 -5.05 29.02 0.30
C ARG A 105 -5.08 27.96 1.41
N ASN A 106 -3.91 27.49 1.84
CA ASN A 106 -3.73 26.67 3.03
C ASN A 106 -3.82 27.53 4.32
N PRO A 107 -3.84 26.93 5.53
CA PRO A 107 -3.88 27.70 6.79
C PRO A 107 -2.70 28.66 6.99
N ALA A 108 -1.56 28.42 6.33
CA ALA A 108 -0.40 29.32 6.31
C ALA A 108 -0.54 30.46 5.28
N GLY A 109 -1.61 30.46 4.48
CA GLY A 109 -1.89 31.48 3.47
C GLY A 109 -1.27 31.21 2.10
N GLU A 110 -0.65 30.05 1.86
CA GLU A 110 0.00 29.71 0.60
C GLU A 110 -0.98 29.07 -0.39
N TRP A 111 -0.77 29.29 -1.70
CA TRP A 111 -1.64 28.73 -2.74
C TRP A 111 -1.34 27.24 -2.97
N GLU A 112 -2.39 26.41 -2.97
CA GLU A 112 -2.30 24.97 -3.20
C GLU A 112 -3.44 24.48 -4.09
N TRP A 113 -3.13 23.55 -4.99
CA TRP A 113 -4.13 22.79 -5.72
C TRP A 113 -4.80 21.79 -4.78
N GLN A 114 -6.11 21.92 -4.62
CA GLN A 114 -6.93 21.11 -3.74
C GLN A 114 -8.08 20.51 -4.52
N VAL A 115 -8.47 19.30 -4.15
CA VAL A 115 -9.76 18.74 -4.55
C VAL A 115 -10.64 18.66 -3.33
N THR A 116 -11.86 19.17 -3.45
CA THR A 116 -12.89 18.98 -2.42
C THR A 116 -13.67 17.73 -2.73
N THR A 117 -14.03 16.96 -1.72
CA THR A 117 -14.91 15.80 -1.90
C THR A 117 -16.38 16.21 -1.82
N ASP A 118 -17.24 15.47 -2.55
CA ASP A 118 -18.68 15.56 -2.40
C ASP A 118 -19.08 15.23 -0.94
N PRO A 119 -19.88 16.07 -0.26
CA PRO A 119 -20.33 15.80 1.12
C PRO A 119 -21.11 14.49 1.31
N SER A 120 -21.63 13.91 0.22
CA SER A 120 -22.33 12.63 0.20
C SER A 120 -21.44 11.44 -0.18
N ALA A 121 -20.14 11.66 -0.43
CA ALA A 121 -19.21 10.61 -0.77
C ALA A 121 -19.08 9.57 0.37
N SER A 122 -18.95 8.30 -0.02
CA SER A 122 -18.71 7.22 0.93
C SER A 122 -17.26 7.25 1.46
N VAL A 123 -17.03 6.53 2.56
CA VAL A 123 -15.66 6.30 3.09
C VAL A 123 -14.72 5.75 2.01
N ALA A 124 -15.20 4.81 1.21
CA ALA A 124 -14.42 4.20 0.13
C ALA A 124 -14.17 5.16 -1.03
N ASP A 125 -15.11 6.05 -1.37
CA ASP A 125 -14.92 7.02 -2.45
C ASP A 125 -13.92 8.10 -2.05
N GLU A 126 -14.00 8.61 -0.82
CA GLU A 126 -13.02 9.59 -0.32
C GLU A 126 -11.61 9.00 -0.23
N LEU A 127 -11.49 7.75 0.28
CA LEU A 127 -10.22 7.03 0.31
C LEU A 127 -9.72 6.70 -1.10
N GLY A 128 -10.64 6.37 -2.01
CA GLY A 128 -10.36 6.16 -3.43
C GLY A 128 -9.81 7.42 -4.09
N ALA A 129 -10.35 8.59 -3.79
CA ALA A 129 -9.84 9.85 -4.30
C ALA A 129 -8.40 10.14 -3.83
N LEU A 130 -8.11 9.91 -2.54
CA LEU A 130 -6.75 10.02 -1.98
C LEU A 130 -5.77 9.09 -2.70
N VAL A 131 -6.15 7.82 -2.84
CA VAL A 131 -5.35 6.79 -3.52
C VAL A 131 -5.12 7.18 -4.97
N GLY A 132 -6.18 7.49 -5.73
CA GLY A 132 -6.12 7.84 -7.14
C GLY A 132 -5.20 9.02 -7.42
N ILE A 133 -5.35 10.12 -6.67
CA ILE A 133 -4.48 11.30 -6.78
C ILE A 133 -3.02 10.93 -6.44
N GLY A 134 -2.80 10.10 -5.42
CA GLY A 134 -1.48 9.60 -5.06
C GLY A 134 -0.81 8.79 -6.18
N LEU A 135 -1.55 7.86 -6.81
CA LEU A 135 -1.03 7.04 -7.90
C LEU A 135 -0.73 7.90 -9.14
N LEU A 136 -1.63 8.82 -9.51
CA LEU A 136 -1.42 9.77 -10.62
C LEU A 136 -0.18 10.64 -10.38
N GLY A 137 -0.01 11.15 -9.16
CA GLY A 137 1.14 11.97 -8.81
C GLY A 137 2.46 11.20 -8.88
N VAL A 138 2.50 9.95 -8.43
CA VAL A 138 3.70 9.09 -8.61
C VAL A 138 3.98 8.82 -10.08
N LEU A 139 2.95 8.51 -10.86
CA LEU A 139 3.10 8.24 -12.28
C LEU A 139 3.66 9.46 -13.03
N HIS A 140 3.15 10.65 -12.71
CA HIS A 140 3.58 11.91 -13.31
C HIS A 140 5.00 12.34 -12.88
N THR A 141 5.35 12.18 -11.61
CA THR A 141 6.57 12.78 -11.04
C THR A 141 7.76 11.83 -10.97
N LEU A 142 7.51 10.51 -10.90
CA LEU A 142 8.54 9.50 -10.73
C LEU A 142 8.58 8.60 -11.97
N SER A 143 7.74 7.56 -12.00
CA SER A 143 7.48 6.66 -13.14
C SER A 143 6.64 5.46 -12.71
N HIS A 144 6.09 4.74 -13.70
CA HIS A 144 5.44 3.44 -13.47
C HIS A 144 6.37 2.38 -12.86
N ALA A 145 7.70 2.49 -13.02
CA ALA A 145 8.65 1.58 -12.38
C ALA A 145 8.66 1.66 -10.83
N ARG A 146 7.96 2.63 -10.23
CA ARG A 146 7.76 2.73 -8.78
C ARG A 146 6.72 1.75 -8.24
N PHE A 147 5.86 1.19 -9.08
CA PHE A 147 4.83 0.24 -8.71
C PHE A 147 5.43 -1.16 -8.77
N ARG A 148 5.60 -1.82 -7.62
CA ARG A 148 6.44 -3.03 -7.52
C ARG A 148 5.84 -4.08 -6.60
N HIS A 149 6.10 -5.34 -6.95
CA HIS A 149 5.94 -6.46 -6.03
C HIS A 149 7.02 -6.44 -4.94
N CYS A 150 6.66 -6.94 -3.75
CA CYS A 150 7.60 -7.19 -2.67
C CYS A 150 8.67 -8.21 -3.12
N ALA A 151 9.95 -7.92 -2.88
CA ALA A 151 11.04 -8.82 -3.25
C ALA A 151 11.21 -10.05 -2.34
N SER A 152 10.39 -10.18 -1.29
CA SER A 152 10.42 -11.35 -0.41
C SER A 152 9.70 -12.53 -1.09
N PRO A 153 10.33 -13.72 -1.24
CA PRO A 153 9.75 -14.85 -1.96
C PRO A 153 8.49 -15.42 -1.30
N VAL A 154 8.28 -15.12 -0.01
CA VAL A 154 7.12 -15.57 0.78
C VAL A 154 6.09 -14.46 1.02
N CYS A 155 6.14 -13.36 0.27
CA CYS A 155 5.25 -12.22 0.44
C CYS A 155 4.58 -11.84 -0.88
N ALA A 156 3.25 -11.88 -0.93
CA ALA A 156 2.46 -11.41 -2.07
C ALA A 156 2.18 -9.89 -2.02
N GLY A 157 2.84 -9.14 -1.14
CA GLY A 157 2.63 -7.71 -0.97
C GLY A 157 3.09 -6.88 -2.18
N MET A 158 2.55 -5.69 -2.31
CA MET A 158 2.89 -4.71 -3.35
C MET A 158 3.11 -3.34 -2.72
N PHE A 159 3.80 -2.45 -3.42
CA PHE A 159 4.04 -1.11 -2.92
C PHE A 159 4.31 -0.12 -4.06
N VAL A 160 4.12 1.16 -3.72
CA VAL A 160 4.53 2.30 -4.52
C VAL A 160 5.76 2.93 -3.85
N ASP A 161 6.89 2.97 -4.56
CA ASP A 161 8.15 3.51 -4.03
C ASP A 161 8.21 5.04 -4.17
N THR A 162 7.79 5.73 -3.10
CA THR A 162 7.89 7.19 -2.98
C THR A 162 9.23 7.65 -2.39
N SER A 163 10.18 6.74 -2.13
CA SER A 163 11.48 7.11 -1.57
C SER A 163 12.32 7.88 -2.58
N LYS A 164 13.06 8.89 -2.11
CA LYS A 164 13.93 9.73 -2.95
C LYS A 164 14.90 8.91 -3.82
N ALA A 165 15.48 7.86 -3.26
CA ALA A 165 16.43 7.02 -3.98
C ALA A 165 15.74 5.99 -4.90
N GLY A 166 14.47 5.66 -4.63
CA GLY A 166 13.75 4.73 -5.48
C GLY A 166 14.28 3.30 -5.45
N ARG A 167 14.85 2.90 -4.31
CA ARG A 167 15.52 1.61 -4.10
C ARG A 167 14.81 0.74 -3.06
N ARG A 168 13.56 1.06 -2.71
CA ARG A 168 12.77 0.22 -1.80
C ARG A 168 12.56 -1.14 -2.47
N ARG A 169 12.79 -2.21 -1.69
CA ARG A 169 12.65 -3.60 -2.15
C ARG A 169 11.47 -4.34 -1.53
N TYR A 170 10.94 -3.84 -0.42
CA TYR A 170 9.97 -4.56 0.39
C TYR A 170 8.75 -3.71 0.67
N CYS A 171 7.57 -4.33 0.63
CA CYS A 171 6.31 -3.66 0.94
C CYS A 171 6.27 -3.20 2.40
N MET A 172 6.81 -3.99 3.33
CA MET A 172 6.98 -3.59 4.73
C MET A 172 8.44 -3.83 5.12
N PRO A 173 9.33 -2.82 5.02
CA PRO A 173 10.76 -2.99 5.23
C PRO A 173 11.12 -3.63 6.58
N GLY A 174 10.46 -3.21 7.66
CA GLY A 174 10.67 -3.76 9.01
C GLY A 174 10.23 -5.22 9.19
N LEU A 175 9.33 -5.72 8.34
CA LEU A 175 8.80 -7.08 8.43
C LEU A 175 9.41 -8.00 7.37
N CYS A 176 9.26 -7.65 6.10
CA CYS A 176 9.68 -8.49 4.98
C CYS A 176 11.21 -8.58 4.84
N GLY A 177 11.93 -7.51 5.17
CA GLY A 177 13.40 -7.55 5.22
C GLY A 177 13.90 -8.54 6.29
N ASN A 178 13.26 -8.53 7.46
CA ASN A 178 13.58 -9.42 8.57
C ASN A 178 13.19 -10.88 8.28
N ARG A 179 12.01 -11.12 7.66
CA ARG A 179 11.59 -12.48 7.24
C ARG A 179 12.63 -13.14 6.31
N LEU A 180 13.18 -12.39 5.36
CA LEU A 180 14.23 -12.91 4.46
C LEU A 180 15.53 -13.22 5.21
N ASN A 181 15.96 -12.33 6.11
CA ASN A 181 17.16 -12.56 6.92
C ASN A 181 17.05 -13.83 7.76
N VAL A 182 15.89 -14.04 8.40
CA VAL A 182 15.60 -15.25 9.19
C VAL A 182 15.58 -16.51 8.31
N ALA A 183 14.92 -16.47 7.15
CA ALA A 183 14.89 -17.60 6.21
C ALA A 183 16.31 -17.97 5.73
N ASN A 184 17.12 -16.99 5.34
CA ASN A 184 18.50 -17.18 4.93
C ASN A 184 19.40 -17.67 6.08
N TYR A 185 19.15 -17.25 7.32
CA TYR A 185 19.84 -17.76 8.50
C TYR A 185 19.53 -19.25 8.73
N ARG A 186 18.24 -19.63 8.68
CA ARG A 186 17.80 -21.03 8.84
C ARG A 186 18.38 -21.94 7.76
N ALA A 187 18.34 -21.52 6.49
CA ALA A 187 18.90 -22.29 5.39
C ALA A 187 20.42 -22.54 5.56
N ARG A 188 21.17 -21.54 6.04
CA ARG A 188 22.60 -21.66 6.34
C ARG A 188 22.91 -22.59 7.52
N HIS A 189 22.02 -22.67 8.52
CA HIS A 189 22.21 -23.51 9.71
C HIS A 189 21.65 -24.93 9.55
N GLN A 190 20.75 -25.17 8.60
CA GLN A 190 20.25 -26.50 8.26
C GLN A 190 21.15 -27.22 7.25
N GLY A 191 21.93 -26.49 6.43
CA GLY A 191 22.92 -27.06 5.50
C GLY A 191 24.26 -27.46 6.13
N GLY A 192 24.49 -27.22 7.43
CA GLY A 192 25.74 -27.50 8.13
C GLY A 192 25.84 -28.88 8.80
N ALA A 193 24.79 -29.71 8.72
CA ALA A 193 24.72 -31.00 9.43
C ALA A 193 25.10 -32.23 8.58
N ALA A 194 25.69 -32.06 7.40
CA ALA A 194 26.27 -33.16 6.63
C ALA A 194 27.80 -33.10 6.70
N ARG A 195 28.37 -33.76 7.72
CA ARG A 195 29.79 -34.13 7.71
C ARG A 195 29.98 -35.17 6.59
N PRO A 196 30.94 -34.99 5.66
CA PRO A 196 31.39 -36.11 4.84
C PRO A 196 32.00 -37.14 5.81
N GLY A 197 31.44 -38.34 5.86
CA GLY A 197 32.10 -39.46 6.49
C GLY A 197 33.41 -39.70 5.74
N ASP A 198 34.54 -39.43 6.41
CA ASP A 198 35.79 -40.02 5.97
C ASP A 198 35.65 -41.53 6.13
N GLY A 199 35.84 -42.22 5.01
CA GLY A 199 35.92 -43.66 4.92
C GLY A 199 37.18 -44.03 4.17
N SER A 200 38.32 -43.48 4.60
CA SER A 200 39.63 -43.93 4.12
C SER A 200 40.04 -45.18 4.90
N GLY A 201 39.57 -46.34 4.45
CA GLY A 201 40.15 -47.64 4.77
C GLY A 201 41.21 -48.00 3.73
N THR A 202 42.46 -47.67 4.03
CA THR A 202 43.67 -48.03 3.28
C THR A 202 43.87 -49.54 3.22
N GLY A 203 44.33 -50.07 2.08
CA GLY A 203 44.56 -51.49 1.86
C GLY A 203 45.90 -52.05 2.37
N ALA A 204 46.11 -53.32 1.99
CA ALA A 204 47.30 -54.18 2.05
C ALA A 204 47.56 -54.99 3.35
N ARG A 205 47.25 -56.29 3.33
CA ARG A 205 48.16 -57.40 2.92
C ARG A 205 47.41 -58.72 2.83
#